data_AF-R3KQ20-F1
#
_entry.id   AF-R3KQ20-F1
#
_cell.length_a   1.000
_cell.length_b   1.000
_cell.length_c   1.000
_cell.angle_alpha   90.00
_cell.angle_beta   90.00
_cell.angle_gamma   90.00
#
_symmetry.space_group_name_H-M   'P 1'
#
loop_
_entity.id
_entity.type
_entity.pdbx_description
1 polymer ?
#
loop_
_entity_poly.entity_id
_entity_poly.type
_entity_poly.pdbx_seq_one_letter_code
_entity_poly.pdbx_strand_id
1 'polypeptide(L)'
;MVMDRITRIRGTFERQLKSSSDLSNSFVKQIIGDNVTVEIGAFEGKYAIAVEGNFNQLELTSTSLIDVQPIYDSSHQGIVFTLLDEELLDIYIQFAYDLELLVKKDKRVQVGEVYNRYLFWQKMFKKVNQTVSESVIKGVVNELNLLLKYFIPTYGVTSSIKAWIGAENAHKDFAFTDGKWFEAKAINAGKNAVDISSIEQLESETIGYLAVTDLEKTSPENGEGMNLITLIKLVKEQIENEMILGEFYNKFVQLGFDMTVTKKPEHKVNTYRYILSETKFYTVNGSFPRLTKKDFPNAIASVKYSLLLAELDGFKIDYKDIEEGTFSGT
;
A
#
# COMPACT_ATOMS: atom_id res chain seq x y z
N MET A 1 -8.22 -19.15 9.90
CA MET A 1 -7.35 -19.91 8.97
C MET A 1 -6.00 -19.21 8.75
N VAL A 2 -5.95 -17.93 8.32
CA VAL A 2 -4.69 -17.18 8.15
C VAL A 2 -3.93 -16.94 9.46
N MET A 3 -4.62 -16.47 10.51
CA MET A 3 -4.01 -16.19 11.81
C MET A 3 -3.34 -17.44 12.43
N ASP A 4 -3.94 -18.61 12.19
CA ASP A 4 -3.42 -19.90 12.65
C ASP A 4 -2.17 -20.36 11.86
N ARG A 5 -2.05 -19.99 10.57
CA ARG A 5 -0.84 -20.29 9.79
C ARG A 5 0.34 -19.40 10.18
N ILE A 6 0.10 -18.11 10.40
CA ILE A 6 1.13 -17.17 10.87
C ILE A 6 1.73 -17.61 12.21
N THR A 7 0.89 -18.05 13.15
CA THR A 7 1.36 -18.58 14.44
C THR A 7 2.22 -19.83 14.26
N ARG A 8 1.87 -20.71 13.31
CA ARG A 8 2.69 -21.90 13.00
C ARG A 8 4.04 -21.54 12.39
N ILE A 9 4.08 -20.60 11.45
CA ILE A 9 5.35 -20.12 10.85
C ILE A 9 6.27 -19.55 11.93
N ARG A 10 5.73 -18.70 12.82
CA ARG A 10 6.49 -18.20 13.99
C ARG A 10 7.08 -19.32 14.83
N GLY A 11 6.24 -20.28 15.24
CA GLY A 11 6.68 -21.40 16.08
C GLY A 11 7.71 -22.30 15.40
N THR A 12 7.73 -22.35 14.06
CA THR A 12 8.78 -23.04 13.30
C THR A 12 10.08 -22.25 13.35
N PHE A 13 10.07 -20.96 13.03
CA PHE A 13 11.26 -20.09 13.12
C PHE A 13 11.92 -20.17 14.51
N GLU A 14 11.16 -19.97 15.57
CA GLU A 14 11.67 -20.00 16.95
C GLU A 14 12.25 -21.36 17.34
N ARG A 15 11.69 -22.45 16.83
CA ARG A 15 12.19 -23.81 17.10
C ARG A 15 13.47 -24.09 16.35
N GLN A 16 13.54 -23.70 15.07
CA GLN A 16 14.73 -23.91 14.25
C GLN A 16 15.90 -23.07 14.73
N LEU A 17 15.66 -21.83 15.17
CA LEU A 17 16.69 -20.99 15.77
C LEU A 17 17.25 -21.58 17.07
N LYS A 18 16.40 -22.22 17.89
CA LYS A 18 16.86 -22.91 19.12
C LYS A 18 17.61 -24.22 18.84
N SER A 19 17.31 -24.89 17.73
CA SER A 19 17.96 -26.15 17.35
C SER A 19 19.23 -25.97 16.51
N SER A 20 19.40 -24.82 15.86
CA SER A 20 20.65 -24.50 15.17
C SER A 20 21.74 -24.25 16.20
N SER A 21 22.79 -25.08 16.19
CA SER A 21 24.08 -24.68 16.77
C SER A 21 24.66 -23.52 15.96
N ASP A 22 25.57 -22.71 16.54
CA ASP A 22 26.12 -21.47 15.93
C ASP A 22 26.69 -21.62 14.50
N LEU A 23 26.83 -22.86 13.98
CA LEU A 23 27.38 -23.18 12.66
C LEU A 23 26.53 -24.16 11.82
N SER A 24 25.35 -24.60 12.29
CA SER A 24 24.53 -25.59 11.57
C SER A 24 23.21 -24.99 11.07
N ASN A 25 23.03 -24.96 9.76
CA ASN A 25 21.78 -24.55 9.11
C ASN A 25 20.64 -25.51 9.48
N SER A 26 19.45 -24.97 9.76
CA SER A 26 18.29 -25.76 10.19
C SER A 26 17.04 -25.21 9.52
N PHE A 27 16.53 -25.91 8.50
CA PHE A 27 15.38 -25.48 7.71
C PHE A 27 14.24 -26.52 7.74
N VAL A 28 13.02 -26.01 7.58
CA VAL A 28 11.81 -26.82 7.44
C VAL A 28 11.04 -26.36 6.22
N LYS A 29 10.80 -27.30 5.30
CA LYS A 29 9.95 -27.10 4.12
C LYS A 29 8.56 -26.59 4.49
N GLN A 30 8.18 -25.47 3.88
CA GLN A 30 6.85 -24.89 4.05
C GLN A 30 5.94 -25.18 2.86
N ILE A 31 6.47 -25.07 1.65
CA ILE A 31 5.75 -25.39 0.42
C ILE A 31 6.71 -25.84 -0.68
N ILE A 32 6.24 -26.77 -1.50
CA ILE A 32 6.98 -27.33 -2.64
C ILE A 32 6.20 -27.01 -3.90
N GLY A 33 6.83 -26.24 -4.79
CA GLY A 33 6.40 -26.02 -6.17
C GLY A 33 7.15 -26.94 -7.13
N ASP A 34 6.90 -26.76 -8.43
CA ASP A 34 7.54 -27.54 -9.49
C ASP A 34 9.00 -27.11 -9.70
N ASN A 35 9.30 -25.82 -9.51
CA ASN A 35 10.63 -25.24 -9.75
C ASN A 35 11.30 -24.65 -8.50
N VAL A 36 10.54 -24.46 -7.43
CA VAL A 36 11.04 -23.89 -6.17
C VAL A 36 10.53 -24.63 -4.94
N THR A 37 11.36 -24.70 -3.90
CA THR A 37 10.94 -25.11 -2.55
C THR A 37 11.21 -23.97 -1.59
N VAL A 38 10.19 -23.54 -0.84
CA VAL A 38 10.34 -22.50 0.19
C VAL A 38 10.44 -23.16 1.54
N GLU A 39 11.50 -22.82 2.26
CA GLU A 39 11.81 -23.32 3.59
C GLU A 39 12.04 -22.17 4.56
N ILE A 40 11.74 -22.40 5.83
CA ILE A 40 11.98 -21.43 6.90
C ILE A 40 12.76 -22.08 8.03
N GLY A 41 13.60 -21.30 8.69
CA GLY A 41 14.33 -21.77 9.84
C GLY A 41 15.45 -20.83 10.25
N ALA A 42 16.66 -21.37 10.39
CA ALA A 42 17.83 -20.64 10.82
C ALA A 42 19.05 -20.90 9.93
N PHE A 43 19.77 -19.82 9.64
CA PHE A 43 21.03 -19.80 8.90
C PHE A 43 22.03 -18.95 9.69
N GLU A 44 23.21 -19.51 9.99
CA GLU A 44 24.25 -18.83 10.77
C GLU A 44 23.73 -18.16 12.07
N GLY A 45 22.86 -18.88 12.80
CA GLY A 45 22.30 -18.41 14.06
C GLY A 45 21.28 -17.26 13.93
N LYS A 46 20.74 -17.00 12.74
CA LYS A 46 19.70 -15.97 12.49
C LYS A 46 18.49 -16.56 11.78
N TYR A 47 17.33 -15.92 11.95
CA TYR A 47 16.11 -16.31 11.23
C TYR A 47 16.31 -16.20 9.70
N ALA A 48 15.98 -17.27 8.98
CA ALA A 48 16.25 -17.35 7.56
C ALA A 48 15.14 -18.05 6.77
N ILE A 49 14.94 -17.59 5.53
CA ILE A 49 14.06 -18.22 4.54
C ILE A 49 14.97 -18.71 3.43
N ALA A 50 15.00 -20.02 3.20
CA ALA A 50 15.72 -20.60 2.08
C ALA A 50 14.74 -20.88 0.93
N VAL A 51 15.18 -20.61 -0.29
CA VAL A 51 14.43 -20.87 -1.50
C VAL A 51 15.31 -21.69 -2.42
N GLU A 52 15.04 -22.99 -2.46
CA GLU A 52 15.72 -23.92 -3.35
C GLU A 52 15.19 -23.74 -4.77
N GLY A 53 16.07 -23.79 -5.76
CA GLY A 53 15.71 -23.72 -7.17
C GLY A 53 16.82 -23.11 -8.02
N ASN A 54 16.63 -23.08 -9.34
CA ASN A 54 17.59 -22.49 -10.25
C ASN A 54 17.50 -20.96 -10.24
N PHE A 55 18.61 -20.30 -9.94
CA PHE A 55 18.73 -18.84 -9.87
C PHE A 55 19.88 -18.28 -10.72
N ASN A 56 20.43 -19.11 -11.63
CA ASN A 56 21.48 -18.68 -12.53
C ASN A 56 21.04 -17.38 -13.23
N GLN A 57 21.86 -16.32 -13.14
CA GLN A 57 21.64 -14.95 -13.68
C GLN A 57 21.01 -13.92 -12.72
N LEU A 58 20.79 -14.21 -11.44
CA LEU A 58 20.36 -13.18 -10.47
C LEU A 58 21.55 -12.46 -9.81
N GLU A 59 21.55 -11.12 -9.87
CA GLU A 59 22.40 -10.28 -9.01
C GLU A 59 21.71 -10.04 -7.67
N LEU A 60 22.21 -10.70 -6.62
CA LEU A 60 21.63 -10.65 -5.29
C LEU A 60 22.05 -9.36 -4.58
N THR A 61 21.08 -8.70 -3.95
CA THR A 61 21.27 -7.43 -3.26
C THR A 61 20.88 -7.58 -1.80
N SER A 62 21.86 -7.50 -0.91
CA SER A 62 21.64 -7.42 0.55
C SER A 62 21.27 -5.99 0.98
N THR A 63 20.70 -5.89 2.17
CA THR A 63 20.45 -4.62 2.87
C THR A 63 20.95 -4.69 4.31
N SER A 64 20.85 -3.56 5.03
CA SER A 64 21.07 -3.54 6.47
C SER A 64 20.05 -4.35 7.28
N LEU A 65 18.96 -4.84 6.65
CA LEU A 65 17.83 -5.49 7.33
C LEU A 65 17.70 -6.97 6.97
N ILE A 66 17.98 -7.31 5.72
CA ILE A 66 18.00 -8.68 5.22
C ILE A 66 19.27 -8.84 4.38
N ASP A 67 20.08 -9.82 4.75
CA ASP A 67 21.18 -10.30 3.94
C ASP A 67 20.65 -11.34 2.94
N VAL A 68 21.08 -11.24 1.68
CA VAL A 68 20.68 -12.19 0.63
C VAL A 68 21.91 -12.76 -0.01
N GLN A 69 22.06 -14.08 0.11
CA GLN A 69 23.22 -14.77 -0.42
C GLN A 69 22.84 -16.09 -1.09
N PRO A 70 23.67 -16.57 -2.01
CA PRO A 70 23.55 -17.93 -2.53
C PRO A 70 23.73 -18.95 -1.39
N ILE A 71 22.98 -20.04 -1.43
CA ILE A 71 23.23 -21.21 -0.59
C ILE A 71 23.49 -22.42 -1.48
N TYR A 72 24.65 -23.05 -1.27
CA TYR A 72 25.10 -24.25 -1.97
C TYR A 72 25.69 -25.22 -0.95
N ASP A 73 24.84 -26.03 -0.34
CA ASP A 73 25.25 -27.14 0.52
C ASP A 73 24.69 -28.47 0.00
N SER A 74 24.99 -29.58 0.68
CA SER A 74 24.54 -30.92 0.25
C SER A 74 23.02 -31.07 0.20
N SER A 75 22.29 -30.18 0.88
CA SER A 75 20.83 -30.15 0.98
C SER A 75 20.18 -29.06 0.14
N HIS A 76 20.80 -27.87 0.02
CA HIS A 76 20.20 -26.69 -0.57
C HIS A 76 21.03 -26.16 -1.75
N GLN A 77 20.35 -25.92 -2.86
CA GLN A 77 20.87 -25.17 -4.00
C GLN A 77 19.88 -24.05 -4.33
N GLY A 78 20.22 -22.81 -3.98
CA GLY A 78 19.28 -21.70 -4.12
C GLY A 78 19.76 -20.41 -3.50
N ILE A 79 18.81 -19.64 -2.97
CA ILE A 79 19.07 -18.37 -2.30
C ILE A 79 18.55 -18.42 -0.86
N VAL A 80 19.25 -17.76 0.06
CA VAL A 80 18.81 -17.58 1.44
C VAL A 80 18.63 -16.09 1.73
N PHE A 81 17.51 -15.76 2.34
CA PHE A 81 17.22 -14.47 2.94
C PHE A 81 17.45 -14.61 4.44
N THR A 82 18.33 -13.80 5.02
CA THR A 82 18.67 -13.85 6.44
C THR A 82 18.30 -12.54 7.11
N LEU A 83 17.45 -12.60 8.13
CA LEU A 83 17.00 -11.42 8.88
C LEU A 83 18.13 -10.88 9.77
N LEU A 84 18.49 -9.61 9.59
CA LEU A 84 19.56 -8.94 10.34
C LEU A 84 19.05 -8.10 11.51
N ASP A 85 17.79 -7.64 11.46
CA ASP A 85 17.12 -6.89 12.53
C ASP A 85 15.93 -7.71 13.06
N GLU A 86 16.09 -8.31 14.24
CA GLU A 86 15.08 -9.16 14.86
C GLU A 86 13.79 -8.41 15.23
N GLU A 87 13.83 -7.07 15.36
CA GLU A 87 12.63 -6.26 15.56
C GLU A 87 11.63 -6.41 14.41
N LEU A 88 12.10 -6.84 13.24
CA LEU A 88 11.31 -7.05 12.03
C LEU A 88 10.84 -8.49 11.82
N LEU A 89 11.13 -9.43 12.74
CA LEU A 89 10.75 -10.86 12.65
C LEU A 89 9.28 -11.04 12.27
N ASP A 90 8.47 -10.17 12.83
CA ASP A 90 7.05 -10.16 12.67
C ASP A 90 6.61 -9.86 11.22
N ILE A 91 7.25 -8.91 10.55
CA ILE A 91 7.01 -8.61 9.14
C ILE A 91 7.66 -9.70 8.28
N TYR A 92 8.82 -10.19 8.71
CA TYR A 92 9.53 -11.29 8.06
C TYR A 92 8.71 -12.58 7.98
N ILE A 93 7.93 -12.89 9.02
CA ILE A 93 6.95 -13.99 9.03
C ILE A 93 5.84 -13.76 7.98
N GLN A 94 5.42 -12.52 7.76
CA GLN A 94 4.44 -12.20 6.72
C GLN A 94 5.04 -12.37 5.32
N PHE A 95 6.32 -12.00 5.15
CA PHE A 95 7.06 -12.27 3.92
C PHE A 95 7.15 -13.78 3.66
N ALA A 96 7.52 -14.60 4.66
CA ALA A 96 7.53 -16.05 4.53
C ALA A 96 6.16 -16.62 4.12
N TYR A 97 5.08 -16.13 4.74
CA TYR A 97 3.73 -16.56 4.39
C TYR A 97 3.30 -16.10 2.99
N ASP A 98 3.70 -14.90 2.56
CA ASP A 98 3.44 -14.39 1.21
C ASP A 98 4.17 -15.25 0.16
N LEU A 99 5.40 -15.68 0.42
CA LEU A 99 6.10 -16.64 -0.43
C LEU A 99 5.38 -18.00 -0.49
N GLU A 100 4.83 -18.48 0.63
CA GLU A 100 3.99 -19.69 0.62
C GLU A 100 2.76 -19.53 -0.28
N LEU A 101 2.10 -18.38 -0.21
CA LEU A 101 0.92 -18.10 -1.03
C LEU A 101 1.25 -17.99 -2.51
N LEU A 102 2.40 -17.38 -2.85
CA LEU A 102 2.91 -17.29 -4.21
C LEU A 102 3.04 -18.65 -4.87
N VAL A 103 3.77 -19.56 -4.22
CA VAL A 103 3.97 -20.93 -4.74
C VAL A 103 2.68 -21.74 -4.70
N LYS A 104 1.78 -21.48 -3.74
CA LYS A 104 0.47 -22.14 -3.68
C LYS A 104 -0.43 -21.73 -4.85
N LYS A 105 -0.34 -20.48 -5.30
CA LYS A 105 -1.14 -19.93 -6.37
C LYS A 105 -0.69 -20.45 -7.74
N ASP A 106 0.61 -20.48 -8.00
CA ASP A 106 1.19 -21.10 -9.18
C ASP A 106 2.39 -21.96 -8.78
N LYS A 107 2.32 -23.27 -9.05
CA LYS A 107 3.42 -24.18 -8.72
C LYS A 107 4.65 -23.97 -9.60
N ARG A 108 4.53 -23.30 -10.74
CA ARG A 108 5.61 -23.11 -11.72
C ARG A 108 6.50 -21.90 -11.44
N VAL A 109 6.25 -21.20 -10.34
CA VAL A 109 7.03 -20.04 -9.87
C VAL A 109 8.54 -20.33 -9.93
N GLN A 110 9.29 -19.39 -10.48
CA GLN A 110 10.76 -19.46 -10.56
C GLN A 110 11.41 -18.71 -9.40
N VAL A 111 12.69 -19.00 -9.11
CA VAL A 111 13.44 -18.27 -8.06
C VAL A 111 13.50 -16.77 -8.34
N GLY A 112 13.56 -16.35 -9.61
CA GLY A 112 13.53 -14.94 -9.99
C GLY A 112 12.23 -14.23 -9.56
N GLU A 113 11.09 -14.90 -9.57
CA GLU A 113 9.82 -14.33 -9.10
C GLU A 113 9.80 -14.19 -7.58
N VAL A 114 10.36 -15.18 -6.86
CA VAL A 114 10.55 -15.10 -5.41
C VAL A 114 11.51 -13.98 -5.04
N TYR A 115 12.59 -13.80 -5.80
CA TYR A 115 13.54 -12.71 -5.59
C TYR A 115 12.92 -11.33 -5.89
N ASN A 116 12.11 -11.21 -6.94
CA ASN A 116 11.33 -9.99 -7.19
C ASN A 116 10.38 -9.70 -6.02
N ARG A 117 9.80 -10.75 -5.43
CA ARG A 117 8.98 -10.61 -4.23
C ARG A 117 9.79 -10.15 -3.03
N TYR A 118 11.01 -10.64 -2.85
CA TYR A 118 11.95 -10.09 -1.86
C TYR A 118 12.25 -8.60 -2.11
N LEU A 119 12.64 -8.20 -3.32
CA LEU A 119 12.97 -6.80 -3.64
C LEU A 119 11.79 -5.86 -3.34
N PHE A 120 10.58 -6.39 -3.50
CA PHE A 120 9.39 -5.70 -3.10
C PHE A 120 9.29 -5.52 -1.57
N TRP A 121 9.38 -6.62 -0.81
CA TRP A 121 9.35 -6.57 0.65
C TRP A 121 10.51 -5.78 1.25
N GLN A 122 11.69 -5.81 0.64
CA GLN A 122 12.87 -5.01 0.99
C GLN A 122 12.55 -3.51 1.08
N LYS A 123 11.73 -2.99 0.15
CA LYS A 123 11.28 -1.60 0.19
C LYS A 123 10.36 -1.33 1.38
N MET A 124 9.56 -2.32 1.78
CA MET A 124 8.65 -2.27 2.93
C MET A 124 9.34 -2.32 4.29
N PHE A 125 10.50 -2.97 4.37
CA PHE A 125 11.24 -3.12 5.64
C PHE A 125 11.98 -1.84 6.07
N LYS A 126 12.15 -0.84 5.20
CA LYS A 126 12.85 0.40 5.59
C LYS A 126 12.11 1.09 6.74
N LYS A 127 12.80 1.27 7.88
CA LYS A 127 12.37 2.15 8.97
C LYS A 127 12.14 3.55 8.39
N VAL A 128 10.87 3.92 8.18
CA VAL A 128 10.54 5.31 7.89
C VAL A 128 10.58 6.05 9.22
N ASN A 129 11.62 6.87 9.43
CA ASN A 129 11.77 7.69 10.64
C ASN A 129 10.77 8.86 10.72
N GLN A 130 9.67 8.82 9.96
CA GLN A 130 8.67 9.89 9.91
C GLN A 130 7.47 9.52 10.77
N THR A 131 7.17 10.37 11.75
CA THR A 131 5.94 10.28 12.52
C THR A 131 4.76 10.62 11.60
N VAL A 132 3.96 9.62 11.22
CA VAL A 132 2.77 9.84 10.39
C VAL A 132 1.74 10.66 11.17
N SER A 133 1.35 11.82 10.63
CA SER A 133 0.36 12.70 11.24
C SER A 133 -1.06 12.17 11.07
N GLU A 134 -1.98 12.64 11.92
CA GLU A 134 -3.40 12.28 11.80
C GLU A 134 -4.00 12.68 10.45
N SER A 135 -3.62 13.84 9.90
CA SER A 135 -4.12 14.31 8.62
C SER A 135 -3.69 13.40 7.47
N VAL A 136 -2.46 12.86 7.52
CA VAL A 136 -1.99 11.88 6.53
C VAL A 136 -2.78 10.58 6.65
N ILE A 137 -2.97 10.04 7.86
CA ILE A 137 -3.80 8.84 8.08
C ILE A 137 -5.20 9.07 7.51
N LYS A 138 -5.81 10.21 7.81
CA LYS A 138 -7.15 10.56 7.37
C LYS A 138 -7.27 10.68 5.85
N GLY A 139 -6.28 11.30 5.20
CA GLY A 139 -6.21 11.39 3.73
C GLY A 139 -6.18 10.01 3.08
N VAL A 140 -5.25 9.15 3.54
CA VAL A 140 -5.12 7.78 3.00
C VAL A 140 -6.36 6.93 3.28
N VAL A 141 -6.99 7.07 4.45
CA VAL A 141 -8.28 6.41 4.74
C VAL A 141 -9.34 6.78 3.68
N ASN A 142 -9.40 8.05 3.27
CA ASN A 142 -10.31 8.50 2.23
C ASN A 142 -9.94 7.94 0.84
N GLU A 143 -8.66 7.98 0.48
CA GLU A 143 -8.15 7.44 -0.79
C GLU A 143 -8.43 5.93 -0.93
N LEU A 144 -8.20 5.14 0.11
CA LEU A 144 -8.51 3.70 0.10
C LEU A 144 -10.02 3.43 0.03
N ASN A 145 -10.83 4.26 0.66
CA ASN A 145 -12.29 4.18 0.52
C ASN A 145 -12.74 4.48 -0.91
N LEU A 146 -12.12 5.46 -1.58
CA LEU A 146 -12.38 5.74 -2.99
C LEU A 146 -11.99 4.57 -3.90
N LEU A 147 -10.81 3.98 -3.66
CA LEU A 147 -10.37 2.77 -4.36
C LEU A 147 -11.40 1.65 -4.24
N LEU A 148 -11.85 1.32 -3.03
CA LEU A 148 -12.76 0.21 -2.78
C LEU A 148 -14.16 0.45 -3.33
N LYS A 149 -14.73 1.64 -3.09
CA LYS A 149 -16.14 1.91 -3.41
C LYS A 149 -16.38 2.26 -4.87
N TYR A 150 -15.41 2.91 -5.51
CA TYR A 150 -15.61 3.54 -6.81
C TYR A 150 -14.62 3.00 -7.83
N PHE A 151 -13.32 3.17 -7.63
CA PHE A 151 -12.35 2.94 -8.71
C PHE A 151 -12.14 1.46 -9.06
N ILE A 152 -11.98 0.58 -8.07
CA ILE A 152 -11.81 -0.86 -8.31
C ILE A 152 -13.02 -1.45 -9.06
N PRO A 153 -14.27 -1.15 -8.67
CA PRO A 153 -15.46 -1.54 -9.44
C PRO A 153 -15.45 -1.04 -10.90
N THR A 154 -15.04 0.21 -11.16
CA THR A 154 -15.08 0.80 -12.50
C THR A 154 -13.92 0.35 -13.40
N TYR A 155 -12.68 0.47 -12.91
CA TYR A 155 -11.46 0.35 -13.72
C TYR A 155 -10.74 -0.99 -13.51
N GLY A 156 -11.21 -1.80 -12.56
CA GLY A 156 -10.53 -3.00 -12.10
C GLY A 156 -9.37 -2.71 -11.16
N VAL A 157 -8.91 -3.74 -10.47
CA VAL A 157 -7.90 -3.65 -9.41
C VAL A 157 -6.57 -3.09 -9.92
N THR A 158 -6.02 -3.69 -10.97
CA THR A 158 -4.71 -3.31 -11.52
C THR A 158 -4.66 -1.84 -11.94
N SER A 159 -5.66 -1.39 -12.72
CA SER A 159 -5.71 -0.01 -13.21
C SER A 159 -5.87 0.98 -12.05
N SER A 160 -6.71 0.65 -11.06
CA SER A 160 -6.97 1.52 -9.92
C SER A 160 -5.75 1.70 -9.02
N ILE A 161 -5.03 0.62 -8.72
CA ILE A 161 -3.80 0.70 -7.92
C ILE A 161 -2.74 1.51 -8.68
N LYS A 162 -2.57 1.31 -9.99
CA LYS A 162 -1.63 2.08 -10.80
C LYS A 162 -1.98 3.56 -10.89
N ALA A 163 -3.26 3.87 -11.00
CA ALA A 163 -3.75 5.25 -11.07
C ALA A 163 -3.59 6.03 -9.77
N TRP A 164 -3.47 5.36 -8.61
CA TRP A 164 -3.28 6.00 -7.31
C TRP A 164 -1.86 6.55 -7.14
N ILE A 165 -1.61 7.75 -7.67
CA ILE A 165 -0.28 8.37 -7.73
C ILE A 165 -0.02 9.39 -6.61
N GLY A 166 -1.02 9.73 -5.78
CA GLY A 166 -0.85 10.65 -4.65
C GLY A 166 0.25 10.21 -3.67
N ALA A 167 0.47 8.89 -3.57
CA ALA A 167 1.56 8.30 -2.79
C ALA A 167 2.97 8.65 -3.29
N GLU A 168 3.11 9.13 -4.52
CA GLU A 168 4.39 9.42 -5.18
C GLU A 168 4.76 10.92 -5.12
N ASN A 169 4.13 11.69 -4.22
CA ASN A 169 4.18 13.16 -4.18
C ASN A 169 3.69 13.82 -5.49
N ALA A 170 2.79 13.15 -6.21
CA ALA A 170 2.14 13.73 -7.37
C ALA A 170 1.22 14.89 -6.95
N HIS A 171 0.94 15.78 -7.89
CA HIS A 171 0.02 16.90 -7.64
C HIS A 171 -1.44 16.47 -7.53
N LYS A 172 -1.79 15.29 -8.07
CA LYS A 172 -3.13 14.69 -8.00
C LYS A 172 -3.08 13.37 -7.25
N ASP A 173 -4.18 12.97 -6.64
CA ASP A 173 -4.26 11.69 -5.94
C ASP A 173 -4.46 10.51 -6.89
N PHE A 174 -5.29 10.67 -7.93
CA PHE A 174 -5.54 9.64 -8.94
C PHE A 174 -5.46 10.18 -10.38
N ALA A 175 -4.83 9.42 -11.27
CA ALA A 175 -4.80 9.69 -12.71
C ALA A 175 -4.92 8.38 -13.51
N PHE A 176 -5.98 8.27 -14.30
CA PHE A 176 -6.29 7.09 -15.10
C PHE A 176 -5.82 7.25 -16.55
N THR A 177 -5.60 6.11 -17.22
CA THR A 177 -5.09 6.07 -18.60
C THR A 177 -6.08 6.60 -19.65
N ASP A 178 -7.36 6.73 -19.30
CA ASP A 178 -8.38 7.34 -20.13
C ASP A 178 -8.40 8.88 -20.02
N GLY A 179 -7.46 9.47 -19.26
CA GLY A 179 -7.29 10.90 -19.09
C GLY A 179 -8.05 11.51 -17.92
N LYS A 180 -8.88 10.73 -17.20
CA LYS A 180 -9.58 11.21 -16.00
C LYS A 180 -8.62 11.30 -14.83
N TRP A 181 -8.73 12.38 -14.06
CA TRP A 181 -7.97 12.57 -12.83
C TRP A 181 -8.88 13.00 -11.68
N PHE A 182 -8.52 12.59 -10.47
CA PHE A 182 -9.27 12.86 -9.26
C PHE A 182 -8.36 13.42 -8.18
N GLU A 183 -8.83 14.46 -7.50
CA GLU A 183 -8.26 14.99 -6.26
C GLU A 183 -9.19 14.61 -5.10
N ALA A 184 -8.67 13.90 -4.11
CA ALA A 184 -9.42 13.37 -2.98
C ALA A 184 -9.26 14.24 -1.74
N LYS A 185 -10.37 14.71 -1.17
CA LYS A 185 -10.35 15.55 0.04
C LYS A 185 -11.16 14.94 1.16
N ALA A 186 -10.49 14.69 2.28
CA ALA A 186 -11.09 14.25 3.52
C ALA A 186 -11.36 15.45 4.45
N ILE A 187 -12.63 15.79 4.68
CA ILE A 187 -13.02 16.89 5.57
C ILE A 187 -13.62 16.34 6.86
N ASN A 188 -13.62 17.13 7.94
CA ASN A 188 -14.32 16.74 9.16
C ASN A 188 -15.82 16.86 8.91
N ALA A 189 -16.62 15.92 9.39
CA ALA A 189 -18.07 16.01 9.31
C ALA A 189 -18.56 17.39 9.82
N GLY A 190 -19.42 18.03 9.04
CA GLY A 190 -19.95 19.37 9.33
C GLY A 190 -19.05 20.54 8.91
N LYS A 191 -17.85 20.30 8.36
CA LYS A 191 -17.03 21.36 7.75
C LYS A 191 -17.70 21.84 6.46
N ASN A 192 -17.84 23.15 6.31
CA ASN A 192 -18.50 23.77 5.16
C ASN A 192 -17.53 24.18 4.03
N ALA A 193 -16.23 23.91 4.20
CA ALA A 193 -15.20 24.28 3.24
C ALA A 193 -14.18 23.16 3.06
N VAL A 194 -13.66 23.06 1.84
CA VAL A 194 -12.58 22.13 1.48
C VAL A 194 -11.30 22.92 1.23
N ASP A 195 -10.20 22.45 1.80
CA ASP A 195 -8.90 23.12 1.67
C ASP A 195 -8.13 22.54 0.47
N ILE A 196 -7.55 23.43 -0.33
CA ILE A 196 -6.67 23.13 -1.45
C ILE A 196 -5.26 23.60 -1.04
N SER A 197 -4.35 22.64 -0.90
CA SER A 197 -3.04 22.85 -0.28
C SER A 197 -1.98 23.32 -1.28
N SER A 198 -2.28 23.24 -2.58
CA SER A 198 -1.51 23.84 -3.66
C SER A 198 -2.39 24.02 -4.91
N ILE A 199 -2.08 24.99 -5.76
CA ILE A 199 -2.86 25.25 -6.99
C ILE A 199 -2.80 24.06 -7.95
N GLU A 200 -1.67 23.35 -7.97
CA GLU A 200 -1.38 22.20 -8.83
C GLU A 200 -2.37 21.03 -8.59
N GLN A 201 -3.00 20.98 -7.41
CA GLN A 201 -4.00 19.97 -7.08
C GLN A 201 -5.27 20.06 -7.92
N LEU A 202 -5.65 21.27 -8.36
CA LEU A 202 -6.82 21.48 -9.21
C LEU A 202 -6.48 22.05 -10.58
N GLU A 203 -5.25 22.52 -10.79
CA GLU A 203 -4.76 22.96 -12.09
C GLU A 203 -4.64 21.77 -13.06
N SER A 204 -5.22 21.93 -14.25
CA SER A 204 -5.15 20.97 -15.36
C SER A 204 -5.75 21.60 -16.62
N GLU A 205 -5.23 21.22 -17.78
CA GLU A 205 -5.83 21.54 -19.09
C GLU A 205 -7.04 20.65 -19.40
N THR A 206 -7.12 19.47 -18.78
CA THR A 206 -8.22 18.52 -18.93
C THR A 206 -9.22 18.63 -17.78
N ILE A 207 -10.48 18.28 -18.08
CA ILE A 207 -11.52 18.11 -17.05
C ILE A 207 -11.08 17.02 -16.08
N GLY A 208 -11.23 17.26 -14.79
CA GLY A 208 -11.10 16.24 -13.76
C GLY A 208 -12.14 16.41 -12.67
N TYR A 209 -11.89 15.81 -11.52
CA TYR A 209 -12.90 15.67 -10.49
C TYR A 209 -12.35 15.90 -9.09
N LEU A 210 -13.05 16.69 -8.29
CA LEU A 210 -12.81 16.83 -6.86
C LEU A 210 -13.76 15.87 -6.11
N ALA A 211 -13.19 14.92 -5.37
CA ALA A 211 -13.92 13.95 -4.59
C ALA A 211 -13.82 14.29 -3.09
N VAL A 212 -14.92 14.78 -2.50
CA VAL A 212 -14.97 15.23 -1.10
C VAL A 212 -15.74 14.24 -0.25
N THR A 213 -15.10 13.72 0.79
CA THR A 213 -15.72 12.79 1.75
C THR A 213 -15.69 13.39 3.15
N ASP A 214 -16.85 13.38 3.80
CA ASP A 214 -17.00 13.70 5.21
C ASP A 214 -16.53 12.51 6.06
N LEU A 215 -15.55 12.76 6.93
CA LEU A 215 -15.02 11.77 7.86
C LEU A 215 -15.25 12.25 9.29
N GLU A 216 -16.04 11.49 10.04
CA GLU A 216 -16.28 11.71 11.47
C GLU A 216 -15.36 10.81 12.29
N LYS A 217 -14.50 11.39 13.12
CA LYS A 217 -13.65 10.59 14.01
C LYS A 217 -14.51 10.00 15.12
N THR A 218 -14.37 8.70 15.35
CA THR A 218 -15.15 7.97 16.36
C THR A 218 -14.25 7.17 17.31
N SER A 219 -14.84 6.59 18.35
CA SER A 219 -14.09 5.83 19.36
C SER A 219 -13.66 4.45 18.83
N PRO A 220 -12.58 3.86 19.37
CA PRO A 220 -12.13 2.51 19.00
C PRO A 220 -13.17 1.41 19.25
N GLU A 221 -14.17 1.65 20.10
CA GLU A 221 -15.25 0.70 20.43
C GLU A 221 -16.38 0.73 19.41
N ASN A 222 -16.49 1.80 18.59
CA ASN A 222 -17.51 1.88 17.56
C ASN A 222 -17.16 0.95 16.38
N GLY A 223 -17.99 -0.07 16.16
CA GLY A 223 -17.82 -1.07 15.11
C GLY A 223 -18.08 -0.58 13.68
N GLU A 224 -18.75 0.57 13.53
CA GLU A 224 -18.98 1.20 12.21
C GLU A 224 -17.77 2.01 11.73
N GLY A 225 -16.88 2.38 12.65
CA GLY A 225 -15.68 3.14 12.34
C GLY A 225 -14.63 2.31 11.63
N MET A 226 -14.18 2.76 10.46
CA MET A 226 -13.07 2.16 9.73
C MET A 226 -11.75 2.77 10.20
N ASN A 227 -10.72 1.93 10.36
CA ASN A 227 -9.34 2.39 10.50
C ASN A 227 -8.55 2.07 9.23
N LEU A 228 -7.35 2.64 9.13
CA LEU A 228 -6.47 2.47 7.97
C LEU A 228 -6.14 1.00 7.70
N ILE A 229 -5.83 0.21 8.74
CA ILE A 229 -5.46 -1.20 8.58
C ILE A 229 -6.59 -2.05 8.01
N THR A 230 -7.82 -1.82 8.46
CA THR A 230 -9.00 -2.51 7.93
C THR A 230 -9.14 -2.23 6.42
N LEU A 231 -9.00 -0.97 6.00
CA LEU A 231 -9.08 -0.61 4.58
C LEU A 231 -7.94 -1.20 3.76
N ILE A 232 -6.69 -1.18 4.27
CA ILE A 232 -5.54 -1.84 3.63
C ILE A 232 -5.84 -3.32 3.40
N LYS A 233 -6.39 -4.00 4.41
CA LYS A 233 -6.73 -5.43 4.32
C LYS A 233 -7.81 -5.68 3.26
N LEU A 234 -8.86 -4.84 3.23
CA LEU A 234 -9.94 -4.97 2.24
C LEU A 234 -9.42 -4.77 0.81
N VAL A 235 -8.55 -3.78 0.56
CA VAL A 235 -7.94 -3.57 -0.77
C VAL A 235 -7.04 -4.75 -1.13
N LYS A 236 -6.19 -5.20 -0.19
CA LYS A 236 -5.34 -6.38 -0.38
C LYS A 236 -6.14 -7.61 -0.81
N GLU A 237 -7.30 -7.84 -0.21
CA GLU A 237 -8.16 -8.99 -0.53
C GLU A 237 -8.69 -8.96 -1.98
N GLN A 238 -8.69 -7.80 -2.65
CA GLN A 238 -9.04 -7.68 -4.07
C GLN A 238 -7.82 -7.92 -4.99
N ILE A 239 -6.59 -7.84 -4.49
CA ILE A 239 -5.39 -7.90 -5.31
C ILE A 239 -4.90 -9.34 -5.44
N GLU A 240 -5.21 -9.96 -6.57
CA GLU A 240 -4.68 -11.28 -6.90
C GLU A 240 -3.24 -11.23 -7.46
N ASN A 241 -2.91 -10.18 -8.22
CA ASN A 241 -1.62 -10.07 -8.89
C ASN A 241 -0.54 -9.61 -7.90
N GLU A 242 0.49 -10.42 -7.75
CA GLU A 242 1.58 -10.21 -6.80
C GLU A 242 2.42 -8.97 -7.05
N MET A 243 2.62 -8.63 -8.33
CA MET A 243 3.31 -7.41 -8.75
C MET A 243 2.49 -6.17 -8.37
N ILE A 244 1.17 -6.24 -8.51
CA ILE A 244 0.26 -5.15 -8.12
C ILE A 244 0.16 -5.04 -6.60
N LEU A 245 0.17 -6.16 -5.88
CA LEU A 245 0.25 -6.17 -4.42
C LEU A 245 1.57 -5.52 -3.97
N GLY A 246 2.62 -5.79 -4.75
CA GLY A 246 3.86 -5.04 -4.81
C GLY A 246 3.65 -3.53 -4.83
N GLU A 247 3.24 -3.01 -5.97
CA GLU A 247 3.01 -1.58 -6.18
C GLU A 247 2.13 -0.96 -5.08
N PHE A 248 1.09 -1.66 -4.64
CA PHE A 248 0.20 -1.22 -3.56
C PHE A 248 0.93 -0.98 -2.24
N TYR A 249 1.71 -1.94 -1.71
CA TYR A 249 2.37 -1.64 -0.43
C TYR A 249 3.50 -0.60 -0.57
N ASN A 250 4.20 -0.57 -1.72
CA ASN A 250 5.26 0.43 -1.95
C ASN A 250 4.73 1.87 -1.83
N LYS A 251 3.47 2.11 -2.20
CA LYS A 251 2.80 3.41 -2.03
C LYS A 251 2.72 3.84 -0.57
N PHE A 252 2.46 2.92 0.37
CA PHE A 252 2.46 3.26 1.81
C PHE A 252 3.86 3.64 2.31
N VAL A 253 4.91 2.98 1.82
CA VAL A 253 6.29 3.35 2.16
C VAL A 253 6.61 4.76 1.67
N GLN A 254 6.20 5.10 0.45
CA GLN A 254 6.41 6.44 -0.12
C GLN A 254 5.64 7.52 0.64
N LEU A 255 4.44 7.19 1.14
CA LEU A 255 3.65 8.02 2.05
C LEU A 255 4.22 8.10 3.48
N GLY A 256 5.33 7.41 3.75
CA GLY A 256 6.03 7.45 5.03
C GLY A 256 5.46 6.51 6.11
N PHE A 257 4.64 5.53 5.73
CA PHE A 257 4.17 4.52 6.67
C PHE A 257 5.22 3.44 6.89
N ASP A 258 5.62 3.29 8.15
CA ASP A 258 6.31 2.08 8.62
C ASP A 258 5.28 0.97 8.84
N MET A 259 5.36 -0.10 8.06
CA MET A 259 4.41 -1.22 8.19
C MET A 259 4.53 -1.99 9.52
N THR A 260 5.60 -1.79 10.31
CA THR A 260 5.68 -2.36 11.68
C THR A 260 4.61 -1.78 12.58
N VAL A 261 4.14 -0.56 12.31
CA VAL A 261 3.12 0.10 13.13
C VAL A 261 1.79 -0.64 13.10
N THR A 262 1.53 -1.43 12.06
CA THR A 262 0.32 -2.29 11.96
C THR A 262 0.21 -3.30 13.12
N LYS A 263 1.29 -3.51 13.88
CA LYS A 263 1.38 -4.45 15.00
C LYS A 263 1.39 -3.81 16.37
N LYS A 264 1.37 -2.49 16.44
CA LYS A 264 1.35 -1.72 17.67
C LYS A 264 -0.09 -1.30 17.95
N PRO A 265 -0.89 -2.04 18.75
CA PRO A 265 -2.31 -1.78 18.92
C PRO A 265 -2.59 -0.35 19.39
N GLU A 266 -1.66 0.25 20.12
CA GLU A 266 -1.70 1.62 20.63
C GLU A 266 -1.39 2.69 19.57
N HIS A 267 -0.79 2.32 18.43
CA HIS A 267 -0.40 3.26 17.41
C HIS A 267 -1.63 3.87 16.72
N LYS A 268 -1.54 5.15 16.35
CA LYS A 268 -2.63 5.95 15.76
C LYS A 268 -3.24 5.31 14.51
N VAL A 269 -2.42 4.64 13.70
CA VAL A 269 -2.87 3.88 12.51
C VAL A 269 -3.85 2.75 12.85
N ASN A 270 -3.75 2.16 14.04
CA ASN A 270 -4.65 1.10 14.51
C ASN A 270 -5.81 1.64 15.34
N THR A 271 -5.60 2.73 16.08
CA THR A 271 -6.59 3.27 17.03
C THR A 271 -7.53 4.29 16.42
N TYR A 272 -7.10 5.08 15.42
CA TYR A 272 -7.96 6.09 14.82
C TYR A 272 -8.99 5.44 13.92
N ARG A 273 -10.26 5.68 14.25
CA ARG A 273 -11.42 5.23 13.50
C ARG A 273 -12.21 6.40 12.95
N TYR A 274 -12.71 6.23 11.74
CA TYR A 274 -13.52 7.22 11.04
C TYR A 274 -14.79 6.57 10.52
N ILE A 275 -15.94 7.21 10.74
CA ILE A 275 -17.16 6.93 9.99
C ILE A 275 -17.05 7.73 8.70
N LEU A 276 -17.13 7.02 7.56
CA LEU A 276 -17.01 7.61 6.24
C LEU A 276 -18.40 7.79 5.64
N SER A 277 -18.79 9.03 5.38
CA SER A 277 -20.01 9.32 4.64
C SER A 277 -19.88 8.99 3.15
N GLU A 278 -20.94 9.19 2.40
CA GLU A 278 -20.91 9.15 0.94
C GLU A 278 -20.00 10.24 0.37
N THR A 279 -19.23 9.90 -0.66
CA THR A 279 -18.33 10.85 -1.34
C THR A 279 -19.12 11.69 -2.34
N LYS A 280 -18.97 13.01 -2.25
CA LYS A 280 -19.52 13.97 -3.21
C LYS A 280 -18.47 14.26 -4.28
N PHE A 281 -18.85 14.14 -5.55
CA PHE A 281 -17.98 14.44 -6.69
C PHE A 281 -18.37 15.77 -7.33
N TYR A 282 -17.37 16.54 -7.73
CA TYR A 282 -17.52 17.82 -8.41
C TYR A 282 -16.65 17.87 -9.66
N THR A 283 -17.22 18.26 -10.79
CA THR A 283 -16.49 18.44 -12.05
C THR A 283 -15.59 19.68 -11.97
N VAL A 284 -14.30 19.49 -12.20
CA VAL A 284 -13.27 20.54 -12.22
C VAL A 284 -12.92 20.85 -13.67
N ASN A 285 -13.50 21.93 -14.19
CA ASN A 285 -13.30 22.43 -15.55
C ASN A 285 -12.86 23.91 -15.53
N GLY A 286 -12.96 24.60 -16.67
CA GLY A 286 -12.59 26.02 -16.78
C GLY A 286 -13.50 27.00 -16.03
N SER A 287 -14.75 26.63 -15.71
CA SER A 287 -15.67 27.46 -14.93
C SER A 287 -15.68 27.13 -13.44
N PHE A 288 -15.08 26.01 -13.04
CA PHE A 288 -14.90 25.65 -11.63
C PHE A 288 -14.07 26.72 -10.90
N PRO A 289 -14.42 27.11 -9.65
CA PRO A 289 -13.71 28.16 -8.91
C PRO A 289 -12.34 27.68 -8.39
N ARG A 290 -11.43 27.33 -9.30
CA ARG A 290 -10.04 26.98 -9.00
C ARG A 290 -9.11 28.15 -9.30
N LEU A 291 -7.96 28.12 -8.65
CA LEU A 291 -6.86 29.04 -8.93
C LEU A 291 -5.79 28.33 -9.76
N THR A 292 -5.16 29.08 -10.64
CA THR A 292 -4.10 28.65 -11.56
C THR A 292 -2.89 29.56 -11.42
N LYS A 293 -1.74 29.15 -11.97
CA LYS A 293 -0.53 29.97 -11.93
C LYS A 293 -0.70 31.32 -12.63
N LYS A 294 -1.62 31.39 -13.61
CA LYS A 294 -1.93 32.60 -14.39
C LYS A 294 -2.65 33.68 -13.57
N ASP A 295 -3.25 33.31 -12.45
CA ASP A 295 -3.96 34.25 -11.55
C ASP A 295 -3.01 35.05 -10.67
N PHE A 296 -1.70 34.75 -10.71
CA PHE A 296 -0.70 35.30 -9.79
C PHE A 296 0.56 35.79 -10.51
N PRO A 297 1.26 36.81 -9.96
CA PRO A 297 2.59 37.15 -10.43
C PRO A 297 3.59 35.99 -10.29
N ASN A 298 4.56 35.92 -11.19
CA ASN A 298 5.59 34.87 -11.20
C ASN A 298 6.36 34.74 -9.87
N ALA A 299 6.48 35.83 -9.11
CA ALA A 299 7.18 35.87 -7.82
C ALA A 299 6.48 35.07 -6.69
N ILE A 300 5.19 34.71 -6.84
CA ILE A 300 4.47 33.93 -5.83
C ILE A 300 4.86 32.46 -5.95
N ALA A 301 5.48 31.92 -4.90
CA ALA A 301 5.99 30.54 -4.89
C ALA A 301 4.91 29.49 -4.56
N SER A 302 3.96 29.79 -3.69
CA SER A 302 2.92 28.85 -3.25
C SER A 302 1.65 29.56 -2.79
N VAL A 303 0.49 28.97 -3.06
CA VAL A 303 -0.82 29.47 -2.61
C VAL A 303 -1.61 28.30 -2.01
N LYS A 304 -2.29 28.58 -0.89
CA LYS A 304 -3.28 27.69 -0.26
C LYS A 304 -4.58 28.45 -0.15
N TYR A 305 -5.69 27.78 -0.42
CA TYR A 305 -7.01 28.40 -0.39
C TYR A 305 -8.07 27.37 0.01
N SER A 306 -9.26 27.85 0.33
CA SER A 306 -10.40 26.99 0.68
C SER A 306 -11.61 27.36 -0.17
N LEU A 307 -12.39 26.36 -0.54
CA LEU A 307 -13.63 26.52 -1.30
C LEU A 307 -14.82 26.22 -0.41
N LEU A 308 -15.80 27.11 -0.39
CA LEU A 308 -17.08 26.88 0.29
C LEU A 308 -17.85 25.80 -0.48
N LEU A 309 -18.18 24.70 0.19
CA LEU A 309 -18.85 23.56 -0.44
C LEU A 309 -20.25 23.90 -0.97
N ALA A 310 -20.96 24.81 -0.29
CA ALA A 310 -22.28 25.30 -0.73
C ALA A 310 -22.22 26.05 -2.07
N GLU A 311 -21.08 26.65 -2.41
CA GLU A 311 -20.87 27.35 -3.68
C GLU A 311 -20.41 26.41 -4.80
N LEU A 312 -20.28 25.10 -4.53
CA LEU A 312 -19.87 24.10 -5.51
C LEU A 312 -21.04 23.25 -6.05
N ASP A 313 -22.27 23.47 -5.58
CA ASP A 313 -23.42 22.62 -5.93
C ASP A 313 -23.68 22.52 -7.44
N GLY A 314 -23.45 23.61 -8.19
CA GLY A 314 -23.58 23.62 -9.66
C GLY A 314 -22.56 22.76 -10.41
N PHE A 315 -21.50 22.31 -9.74
CA PHE A 315 -20.47 21.44 -10.31
C PHE A 315 -20.64 19.98 -9.87
N LYS A 316 -21.62 19.69 -9.00
CA LYS A 316 -21.82 18.34 -8.46
C LYS A 316 -22.23 17.38 -9.57
N ILE A 317 -21.67 16.18 -9.54
CA ILE A 317 -21.93 15.13 -10.53
C ILE A 317 -22.08 13.78 -9.81
N ASP A 318 -22.94 12.89 -10.32
CA ASP A 318 -23.00 11.51 -9.84
C ASP A 318 -21.78 10.75 -10.35
N TYR A 319 -21.22 9.86 -9.53
CA TYR A 319 -20.10 9.04 -9.97
C TYR A 319 -20.45 8.18 -11.19
N LYS A 320 -21.69 7.70 -11.30
CA LYS A 320 -22.13 6.90 -12.46
C LYS A 320 -21.99 7.65 -13.79
N ASP A 321 -22.28 8.94 -13.79
CA ASP A 321 -22.14 9.78 -14.99
C ASP A 321 -20.64 9.95 -15.38
N ILE A 322 -19.74 9.91 -14.39
CA ILE A 322 -18.30 9.90 -14.62
C ILE A 322 -17.86 8.56 -15.23
N GLU A 323 -18.38 7.44 -14.72
CA GLU A 323 -18.06 6.08 -15.20
C GLU A 323 -18.47 5.88 -16.67
N GLU A 324 -19.71 6.24 -17.00
CA GLU A 324 -20.31 6.04 -18.33
C GLU A 324 -19.74 6.98 -19.40
N GLY A 325 -18.92 7.96 -19.00
CA GLY A 325 -18.40 8.99 -19.91
C GLY A 325 -19.51 9.90 -20.46
N THR A 326 -20.69 9.85 -19.86
CA THR A 326 -21.89 10.60 -20.22
C THR A 326 -21.81 12.01 -19.66
N PHE A 327 -20.77 12.74 -20.06
CA PHE A 327 -20.81 14.20 -19.97
C PHE A 327 -20.33 14.84 -21.27
N SER A 328 -21.29 15.05 -22.15
CA SER A 328 -21.23 16.07 -23.21
C SER A 328 -21.64 17.41 -22.61
N GLY A 329 -20.69 18.12 -21.99
CA GLY A 329 -20.90 19.47 -21.46
C GLY A 329 -19.98 20.44 -22.19
N THR A 330 -20.57 21.18 -23.13
CA THR A 330 -20.00 22.26 -23.96
C THR A 330 -19.11 23.26 -23.22
#